data_AF-A0A944RDP5-F1
#
_entry.id   AF-A0A944RDP5-F1
#
_cell.length_a   1.000
_cell.length_b   1.000
_cell.length_c   1.000
_cell.angle_alpha   90.00
_cell.angle_beta   90.00
_cell.angle_gamma   90.00
#
_symmetry.space_group_name_H-M   'P 1'
#
loop_
_entity.id
_entity.type
_entity.pdbx_description
1 polymer ?
#
loop_
_entity_poly.entity_id
_entity_poly.type
_entity_poly.pdbx_seq_one_letter_code
_entity_poly.pdbx_strand_id
1 'polypeptide(L)'
;MELSTPPQLLLVEKQKQFQSEENLSEIWHLAQNLVGGNEKLRFQALEGLKRLEVIRYSPLLTYMVTTRLSDSEINIRQLAILVVNSILGPDLIGNLAAEEVILQIHTYFLNISEFTVRKLLMASKGNLENRAEISKLLNLCPRTGRHLASILADRNETIECRRLAADFIGLIGYMETKPILIRIKNRIESSLNNKNRIPIVTEVREEQKNLLLSINTALTLLQTP
;
A
#
# COMPACT_ATOMS: atom_id res chain seq x y z
N MET A 1 20.96 27.60 -34.00
CA MET A 1 19.81 27.58 -33.06
C MET A 1 18.86 26.55 -33.62
N GLU A 2 18.92 25.32 -33.10
CA GLU A 2 17.87 24.31 -33.22
C GLU A 2 18.23 23.21 -32.21
N LEU A 3 17.58 23.30 -31.04
CA LEU A 3 17.54 22.28 -30.00
C LEU A 3 16.24 21.52 -30.19
N SER A 4 16.32 20.19 -30.21
CA SER A 4 15.39 19.25 -29.56
C SER A 4 15.29 17.97 -30.39
N THR A 5 16.26 17.08 -30.24
CA THR A 5 15.94 15.65 -30.31
C THR A 5 15.07 15.33 -29.08
N PRO A 6 13.90 14.71 -29.24
CA PRO A 6 13.12 14.25 -28.09
C PRO A 6 13.98 13.28 -27.27
N PRO A 7 13.83 13.24 -25.94
CA PRO A 7 14.60 12.34 -25.09
C PRO A 7 14.35 10.91 -25.56
N GLN A 8 15.41 10.25 -26.05
CA GLN A 8 15.39 8.82 -26.30
C GLN A 8 15.14 8.15 -24.95
N LEU A 9 13.92 7.62 -24.77
CA LEU A 9 13.66 6.62 -23.74
C LEU A 9 14.71 5.52 -23.94
N LEU A 10 15.38 5.11 -22.86
CA LEU A 10 16.19 3.90 -22.82
C LEU A 10 15.23 2.73 -23.08
N LEU A 11 15.04 2.42 -24.35
CA LEU A 11 14.11 1.43 -24.85
C LEU A 11 14.87 0.11 -25.03
N VAL A 12 14.76 -0.78 -24.04
CA VAL A 12 15.32 -2.14 -24.11
C VAL A 12 14.64 -2.89 -25.27
N GLU A 13 15.43 -3.61 -26.07
CA GLU A 13 15.16 -4.16 -27.41
C GLU A 13 13.88 -5.03 -27.58
N LYS A 14 13.15 -5.35 -26.50
CA LYS A 14 11.87 -6.08 -26.54
C LYS A 14 10.62 -5.21 -26.79
N GLN A 15 10.75 -3.88 -26.92
CA GLN A 15 9.63 -2.95 -27.09
C GLN A 15 9.08 -2.78 -28.51
N LYS A 16 9.44 -3.65 -29.48
CA LYS A 16 8.94 -3.55 -30.87
C LYS A 16 7.40 -3.56 -30.99
N GLN A 17 6.68 -3.99 -29.96
CA GLN A 17 5.21 -4.03 -29.94
C GLN A 17 4.54 -2.71 -29.57
N PHE A 18 5.26 -1.74 -29.00
CA PHE A 18 4.71 -0.44 -28.55
C PHE A 18 5.02 0.74 -29.49
N GLN A 19 5.51 0.44 -30.71
CA GLN A 19 6.15 1.43 -31.59
C GLN A 19 5.21 2.18 -32.56
N SER A 20 3.88 2.05 -32.47
CA SER A 20 3.01 2.98 -33.21
C SER A 20 2.97 4.32 -32.47
N GLU A 21 3.10 5.43 -33.21
CA GLU A 21 3.01 6.79 -32.65
C GLU A 21 1.69 7.01 -31.90
N GLU A 22 0.60 6.39 -32.38
CA GLU A 22 -0.73 6.40 -31.74
C GLU A 22 -0.69 5.78 -30.33
N ASN A 23 0.00 4.66 -30.14
CA ASN A 23 0.13 4.03 -28.81
C ASN A 23 0.95 4.90 -27.85
N LEU A 24 2.00 5.56 -28.34
CA LEU A 24 2.80 6.47 -27.52
C LEU A 24 1.99 7.69 -27.07
N SER A 25 1.19 8.27 -27.96
CA SER A 25 0.29 9.38 -27.62
C SER A 25 -0.72 8.98 -26.53
N GLU A 26 -1.36 7.81 -26.67
CA GLU A 26 -2.29 7.29 -25.65
C GLU A 26 -1.59 7.10 -24.30
N ILE A 27 -0.42 6.46 -24.27
CA ILE A 27 0.36 6.22 -23.04
C ILE A 27 0.68 7.55 -22.35
N TRP A 28 1.12 8.56 -23.09
CA TRP A 28 1.42 9.87 -22.53
C TRP A 28 0.19 10.58 -21.98
N HIS A 29 -0.94 10.54 -22.70
CA HIS A 29 -2.20 11.10 -22.21
C HIS A 29 -2.67 10.42 -20.92
N LEU A 30 -2.57 9.09 -20.85
CA LEU A 30 -2.88 8.35 -19.62
C LEU A 30 -1.93 8.73 -18.49
N ALA A 31 -0.62 8.82 -18.75
CA ALA A 31 0.37 9.23 -17.75
C ALA A 31 0.10 10.65 -17.21
N GLN A 32 -0.27 11.60 -18.08
CA GLN A 32 -0.68 12.95 -17.68
C GLN A 32 -1.94 12.94 -16.81
N ASN A 33 -2.97 12.20 -17.24
CA ASN A 33 -4.22 12.08 -16.49
C ASN A 33 -3.99 11.44 -15.11
N LEU A 34 -3.04 10.49 -15.00
CA LEU A 34 -2.70 9.82 -13.75
C LEU A 34 -2.20 10.81 -12.67
N VAL A 35 -1.54 11.90 -13.07
CA VAL A 35 -1.01 12.92 -12.15
C VAL A 35 -1.93 14.14 -11.97
N GLY A 36 -3.04 14.20 -12.71
CA GLY A 36 -4.01 15.30 -12.64
C GLY A 36 -4.85 15.31 -11.36
N GLY A 37 -5.49 16.45 -11.09
CA GLY A 37 -6.35 16.64 -9.91
C GLY A 37 -7.70 15.90 -9.98
N ASN A 38 -8.15 15.48 -11.16
CA ASN A 38 -9.46 14.84 -11.36
C ASN A 38 -9.41 13.34 -11.05
N GLU A 39 -10.17 12.90 -10.04
CA GLU A 39 -10.22 11.50 -9.61
C GLU A 39 -10.64 10.52 -10.72
N LYS A 40 -11.61 10.90 -11.56
CA LYS A 40 -12.16 10.02 -12.61
C LYS A 40 -11.11 9.81 -13.69
N LEU A 41 -10.41 10.88 -14.06
CA LEU A 41 -9.30 10.81 -15.02
C LEU A 41 -8.14 9.99 -14.47
N ARG A 42 -7.78 10.13 -13.18
CA ARG A 42 -6.74 9.30 -12.56
C ARG A 42 -7.11 7.83 -12.53
N PHE A 43 -8.37 7.50 -12.21
CA PHE A 43 -8.86 6.12 -12.21
C PHE A 43 -8.84 5.52 -13.61
N GLN A 44 -9.41 6.22 -14.60
CA GLN A 44 -9.39 5.81 -16.01
C GLN A 44 -7.97 5.67 -16.56
N ALA A 45 -7.06 6.58 -16.19
CA ALA A 45 -5.66 6.48 -16.55
C ALA A 45 -5.01 5.20 -16.03
N LEU A 46 -5.28 4.85 -14.78
CA LEU A 46 -4.73 3.64 -14.16
C LEU A 46 -5.30 2.37 -14.79
N GLU A 47 -6.60 2.34 -15.11
CA GLU A 47 -7.21 1.25 -15.88
C GLU A 47 -6.63 1.13 -17.29
N GLY A 48 -6.47 2.25 -17.99
CA GLY A 48 -5.88 2.29 -19.33
C GLY A 48 -4.44 1.77 -19.34
N LEU A 49 -3.59 2.25 -18.42
CA LEU A 49 -2.20 1.80 -18.33
C LEU A 49 -2.10 0.33 -17.93
N LYS A 50 -3.00 -0.17 -17.08
CA LYS A 50 -3.11 -1.61 -16.77
C LYS A 50 -3.46 -2.41 -18.02
N ARG A 51 -4.48 -1.97 -18.78
CA ARG A 51 -4.96 -2.63 -20.01
C ARG A 51 -3.87 -2.71 -21.09
N LEU A 52 -3.08 -1.64 -21.23
CA LEU A 52 -2.00 -1.59 -22.22
C LEU A 52 -0.76 -2.42 -21.81
N GLU A 53 -0.69 -2.90 -20.56
CA GLU A 53 0.43 -3.66 -19.98
C GLU A 53 1.82 -2.98 -20.07
N VAL A 54 1.86 -1.69 -20.44
CA VAL A 54 3.07 -0.89 -20.65
C VAL A 54 3.87 -0.66 -19.37
N ILE A 55 3.22 -0.75 -18.21
CA ILE A 55 3.82 -0.47 -16.92
C ILE A 55 4.95 -1.48 -16.64
N ARG A 56 4.82 -2.73 -17.09
CA ARG A 56 5.82 -3.81 -16.87
C ARG A 56 7.14 -3.59 -17.63
N TYR A 57 7.20 -2.57 -18.50
CA TYR A 57 8.35 -2.27 -19.36
C TYR A 57 8.92 -0.85 -19.17
N SER A 58 8.30 -0.02 -18.32
CA SER A 58 8.74 1.36 -18.11
C SER A 58 8.88 1.66 -16.61
N PRO A 59 10.11 1.86 -16.10
CA PRO A 59 10.33 2.26 -14.71
C PRO A 59 9.62 3.57 -14.38
N LEU A 60 9.55 4.52 -15.32
CA LEU A 60 8.86 5.80 -15.12
C LEU A 60 7.36 5.59 -14.90
N LEU A 61 6.68 4.85 -15.78
CA LEU A 61 5.25 4.57 -15.63
C LEU A 61 4.98 3.78 -14.35
N THR A 62 5.85 2.82 -14.03
CA THR A 62 5.80 2.07 -12.77
C THR A 62 5.91 2.98 -11.57
N TYR A 63 6.85 3.92 -11.55
CA TYR A 63 6.98 4.89 -10.49
C TYR A 63 5.70 5.73 -10.34
N MET A 64 5.17 6.26 -11.45
CA MET A 64 3.94 7.07 -11.45
C MET A 64 2.77 6.29 -10.87
N VAL A 65 2.56 5.03 -11.29
CA VAL A 65 1.52 4.15 -10.75
C VAL A 65 1.76 3.83 -9.27
N THR A 66 3.00 3.52 -8.89
CA THR A 66 3.36 3.17 -7.51
C THR A 66 3.10 4.35 -6.56
N THR A 67 3.31 5.60 -6.99
CA THR A 67 2.97 6.76 -6.15
C THR A 67 1.46 6.91 -5.89
N ARG A 68 0.59 6.28 -6.71
CA ARG A 68 -0.88 6.25 -6.47
C ARG A 68 -1.28 5.36 -5.30
N LEU A 69 -0.36 4.58 -4.72
CA LEU A 69 -0.59 3.94 -3.42
C LEU A 69 -0.89 4.95 -2.30
N SER A 70 -0.51 6.22 -2.49
CA SER A 70 -0.78 7.33 -1.57
C SER A 70 -1.91 8.26 -2.02
N ASP A 71 -2.69 7.90 -3.05
CA ASP A 71 -3.77 8.74 -3.59
C ASP A 71 -4.82 9.10 -2.50
N SER A 72 -5.52 10.23 -2.65
CA SER A 72 -6.61 10.62 -1.76
C SER A 72 -7.76 9.63 -1.83
N GLU A 73 -8.05 9.12 -3.03
CA GLU A 73 -9.20 8.28 -3.30
C GLU A 73 -8.92 6.81 -3.05
N ILE A 74 -9.81 6.19 -2.26
CA ILE A 74 -9.65 4.79 -1.87
C ILE A 74 -9.69 3.85 -3.08
N ASN A 75 -10.57 4.10 -4.04
CA ASN A 75 -10.72 3.26 -5.23
C ASN A 75 -9.45 3.28 -6.10
N ILE A 76 -8.81 4.45 -6.24
CA ILE A 76 -7.53 4.57 -6.95
C ILE A 76 -6.44 3.82 -6.21
N ARG A 77 -6.35 3.96 -4.87
CA ARG A 77 -5.37 3.20 -4.07
C ARG A 77 -5.55 1.70 -4.21
N GLN A 78 -6.79 1.21 -4.16
CA GLN A 78 -7.10 -0.22 -4.30
C GLN A 78 -6.69 -0.74 -5.68
N LEU A 79 -7.02 -0.03 -6.75
CA LEU A 79 -6.58 -0.40 -8.09
C LEU A 79 -5.05 -0.35 -8.22
N ALA A 80 -4.40 0.66 -7.62
CA ALA A 80 -2.94 0.79 -7.64
C ALA A 80 -2.26 -0.37 -6.93
N ILE A 81 -2.80 -0.84 -5.79
CA ILE A 81 -2.30 -2.04 -5.08
C ILE A 81 -2.29 -3.24 -6.02
N LEU A 82 -3.42 -3.51 -6.69
CA LEU A 82 -3.55 -4.64 -7.62
C LEU A 82 -2.59 -4.53 -8.79
N VAL A 83 -2.47 -3.33 -9.38
CA VAL A 83 -1.56 -3.09 -10.52
C VAL A 83 -0.11 -3.28 -10.09
N VAL A 84 0.32 -2.68 -8.98
CA VAL A 84 1.71 -2.82 -8.49
C VAL A 84 2.05 -4.28 -8.19
N ASN A 85 1.15 -5.02 -7.53
CA ASN A 85 1.40 -6.44 -7.26
C ASN A 85 1.46 -7.30 -8.53
N SER A 86 0.67 -6.97 -9.55
CA SER A 86 0.73 -7.70 -10.83
C SER A 86 2.08 -7.56 -11.56
N ILE A 87 2.86 -6.53 -11.23
CA ILE A 87 4.21 -6.32 -11.78
C ILE A 87 5.24 -7.22 -11.08
N LEU A 88 5.06 -7.50 -9.79
CA LEU A 88 5.99 -8.29 -8.97
C LEU A 88 5.94 -9.79 -9.26
N GLY A 89 4.88 -10.26 -9.90
CA GLY A 89 4.71 -11.65 -10.32
C GLY A 89 4.84 -11.84 -11.84
N PRO A 90 4.84 -13.11 -12.30
CA PRO A 90 4.72 -13.40 -13.73
C PRO A 90 3.36 -12.94 -14.29
N ASP A 91 3.32 -12.58 -15.56
CA ASP A 91 2.06 -12.34 -16.28
C ASP A 91 1.35 -13.66 -16.65
N LEU A 92 0.23 -13.54 -17.38
CA LEU A 92 -0.57 -14.67 -17.85
C LEU A 92 0.21 -15.66 -18.73
N ILE A 93 1.32 -15.24 -19.34
CA ILE A 93 2.15 -16.05 -20.23
C ILE A 93 3.43 -16.52 -19.50
N GLY A 94 3.60 -16.14 -18.23
CA GLY A 94 4.73 -16.53 -17.39
C GLY A 94 5.92 -15.56 -17.42
N ASN A 95 5.84 -14.43 -18.13
CA ASN A 95 6.96 -13.49 -18.20
C ASN A 95 7.00 -12.58 -16.97
N LEU A 96 8.20 -12.40 -16.43
CA LEU A 96 8.47 -11.39 -15.41
C LEU A 96 8.57 -9.99 -16.03
N ALA A 97 8.30 -8.96 -15.23
CA ALA A 97 8.57 -7.58 -15.61
C ALA A 97 10.08 -7.34 -15.78
N ALA A 98 10.44 -6.24 -16.44
CA ALA A 98 11.85 -5.84 -16.57
C ALA A 98 12.50 -5.63 -15.19
N GLU A 99 13.79 -5.95 -15.06
CA GLU A 99 14.49 -5.87 -13.77
C GLU A 99 14.48 -4.45 -13.21
N GLU A 100 14.66 -3.44 -14.07
CA GLU A 100 14.64 -2.02 -13.70
C GLU A 100 13.26 -1.58 -13.19
N VAL A 101 12.19 -2.18 -13.70
CA VAL A 101 10.82 -1.95 -13.25
C VAL A 101 10.61 -2.53 -11.84
N ILE A 102 11.08 -3.75 -11.59
CA ILE A 102 11.02 -4.38 -10.28
C ILE A 102 11.86 -3.59 -9.27
N LEU A 103 13.09 -3.22 -9.65
CA LEU A 103 13.98 -2.40 -8.83
C LEU A 103 13.32 -1.08 -8.45
N GLN A 104 12.63 -0.42 -9.39
CA GLN A 104 11.92 0.83 -9.12
C GLN A 104 10.82 0.68 -8.05
N ILE A 105 10.11 -0.45 -8.01
CA ILE A 105 9.12 -0.74 -6.95
C ILE A 105 9.85 -0.93 -5.61
N HIS A 106 10.93 -1.71 -5.58
CA HIS A 106 11.72 -1.88 -4.36
C HIS A 106 12.26 -0.55 -3.84
N THR A 107 12.80 0.31 -4.70
CA THR A 107 13.29 1.64 -4.31
C THR A 107 12.19 2.51 -3.70
N TYR A 108 10.96 2.44 -4.23
CA TYR A 108 9.82 3.12 -3.63
C TYR A 108 9.51 2.57 -2.22
N PHE A 109 9.44 1.25 -2.06
CA PHE A 109 9.11 0.63 -0.78
C PHE A 109 10.19 0.77 0.28
N LEU A 110 11.47 0.84 -0.10
CA LEU A 110 12.55 1.21 0.81
C LEU A 110 12.30 2.58 1.45
N ASN A 111 11.63 3.48 0.75
CA ASN A 111 11.37 4.87 1.15
C ASN A 111 9.91 5.16 1.47
N ILE A 112 9.06 4.14 1.60
CA ILE A 112 7.64 4.33 1.88
C ILE A 112 7.45 5.10 3.19
N SER A 113 6.54 6.07 3.18
CA SER A 113 6.25 6.89 4.35
C SER A 113 5.23 6.22 5.27
N GLU A 114 5.25 6.54 6.55
CA GLU A 114 4.21 6.10 7.49
C GLU A 114 2.80 6.57 7.07
N PHE A 115 2.71 7.74 6.42
CA PHE A 115 1.47 8.23 5.84
C PHE A 115 0.93 7.30 4.75
N THR A 116 1.79 6.84 3.85
CA THR A 116 1.42 5.86 2.83
C THR A 116 1.00 4.54 3.47
N VAL A 117 1.72 4.06 4.50
CA VAL A 117 1.33 2.85 5.24
C VAL A 117 -0.09 3.00 5.82
N ARG A 118 -0.42 4.12 6.47
CA ARG A 118 -1.79 4.40 6.94
C ARG A 118 -2.83 4.33 5.81
N LYS A 119 -2.53 4.95 4.66
CA LYS A 119 -3.43 4.95 3.49
C LYS A 119 -3.66 3.54 2.93
N LEU A 120 -2.63 2.70 2.93
CA LEU A 120 -2.72 1.29 2.55
C LEU A 120 -3.58 0.51 3.54
N LEU A 121 -3.35 0.65 4.85
CA LEU A 121 -4.19 0.02 5.88
C LEU A 121 -5.66 0.35 5.65
N MET A 122 -5.98 1.63 5.46
CA MET A 122 -7.36 2.07 5.23
C MET A 122 -7.95 1.54 3.91
N ALA A 123 -7.14 1.28 2.89
CA ALA A 123 -7.60 0.66 1.64
C ALA A 123 -7.99 -0.83 1.80
N SER A 124 -7.52 -1.48 2.86
CA SER A 124 -7.89 -2.86 3.22
C SER A 124 -9.22 -2.98 3.97
N LYS A 125 -9.82 -1.84 4.38
CA LYS A 125 -11.05 -1.84 5.18
C LYS A 125 -12.18 -2.51 4.41
N GLY A 126 -12.73 -3.59 4.98
CA GLY A 126 -13.85 -4.33 4.40
C GLY A 126 -13.51 -5.17 3.16
N ASN A 127 -12.25 -5.26 2.74
CA ASN A 127 -11.82 -6.04 1.58
C ASN A 127 -10.68 -6.99 1.95
N LEU A 128 -10.99 -8.28 2.08
CA LEU A 128 -10.03 -9.32 2.45
C LEU A 128 -8.98 -9.59 1.38
N GLU A 129 -9.34 -9.51 0.09
CA GLU A 129 -8.41 -9.69 -1.02
C GLU A 129 -7.30 -8.62 -0.97
N ASN A 130 -7.70 -7.36 -0.76
CA ASN A 130 -6.75 -6.26 -0.58
C ASN A 130 -5.81 -6.48 0.62
N ARG A 131 -6.24 -7.17 1.69
CA ARG A 131 -5.35 -7.45 2.83
C ARG A 131 -4.17 -8.31 2.42
N ALA A 132 -4.40 -9.39 1.67
CA ALA A 132 -3.33 -10.26 1.20
C ALA A 132 -2.37 -9.50 0.28
N GLU A 133 -2.91 -8.70 -0.63
CA GLU A 133 -2.14 -7.90 -1.58
C GLU A 133 -1.31 -6.81 -0.87
N ILE A 134 -1.87 -6.12 0.12
CA ILE A 134 -1.14 -5.13 0.92
C ILE A 134 -0.03 -5.80 1.73
N SER A 135 -0.25 -7.00 2.29
CA SER A 135 0.79 -7.71 3.03
C SER A 135 2.02 -8.02 2.18
N LYS A 136 1.83 -8.42 0.92
CA LYS A 136 2.93 -8.62 -0.04
C LYS A 136 3.75 -7.35 -0.25
N LEU A 137 3.06 -6.21 -0.47
CA LEU A 137 3.70 -4.91 -0.66
C LEU A 137 4.44 -4.44 0.60
N LEU A 138 3.80 -4.57 1.76
CA LEU A 138 4.38 -4.17 3.04
C LEU A 138 5.63 -4.98 3.41
N ASN A 139 5.72 -6.24 2.97
CA ASN A 139 6.92 -7.07 3.09
C ASN A 139 8.12 -6.56 2.29
N LEU A 140 7.92 -5.72 1.27
CA LEU A 140 9.02 -5.10 0.53
C LEU A 140 9.72 -3.99 1.31
N CYS A 141 9.12 -3.48 2.38
CA CYS A 141 9.68 -2.41 3.19
C CYS A 141 10.23 -2.95 4.52
N PRO A 142 11.56 -2.86 4.76
CA PRO A 142 12.17 -3.28 6.03
C PRO A 142 11.70 -2.50 7.26
N ARG A 143 11.08 -1.32 7.07
CA ARG A 143 10.64 -0.43 8.14
C ARG A 143 9.17 -0.57 8.48
N THR A 144 8.42 -1.40 7.76
CA THR A 144 6.97 -1.55 7.96
C THR A 144 6.62 -1.87 9.41
N GLY A 145 7.28 -2.83 10.05
CA GLY A 145 6.98 -3.18 11.45
C GLY A 145 7.06 -1.98 12.39
N ARG A 146 8.05 -1.10 12.20
CA ARG A 146 8.18 0.16 12.96
C ARG A 146 7.03 1.12 12.67
N HIS A 147 6.63 1.28 11.40
CA HIS A 147 5.50 2.12 11.02
C HIS A 147 4.17 1.61 11.59
N LEU A 148 3.89 0.31 11.48
CA LEU A 148 2.69 -0.30 12.05
C LEU A 148 2.65 -0.14 13.57
N ALA A 149 3.78 -0.34 14.24
CA ALA A 149 3.86 -0.18 15.68
C ALA A 149 3.67 1.28 16.12
N SER A 150 4.20 2.24 15.35
CA SER A 150 3.98 3.68 15.54
C SER A 150 2.48 4.03 15.40
N ILE A 151 1.84 3.59 14.31
CA ILE A 151 0.40 3.78 14.05
C ILE A 151 -0.44 3.18 15.19
N LEU A 152 -0.16 1.95 15.60
CA LEU A 152 -0.86 1.28 16.70
C LEU A 152 -0.74 2.04 18.04
N ALA A 153 0.43 2.65 18.29
CA ALA A 153 0.72 3.38 19.52
C ALA A 153 0.13 4.79 19.57
N ASP A 154 -0.08 5.42 18.41
CA ASP A 154 -0.63 6.76 18.29
C ASP A 154 -2.07 6.81 18.84
N ARG A 155 -2.36 7.78 19.71
CA ARG A 155 -3.68 7.96 20.33
C ARG A 155 -4.58 8.90 19.54
N ASN A 156 -4.00 9.69 18.65
CA ASN A 156 -4.75 10.59 17.77
C ASN A 156 -5.27 9.85 16.54
N GLU A 157 -4.71 8.68 16.25
CA GLU A 157 -5.17 7.82 15.18
C GLU A 157 -6.49 7.12 15.55
N THR A 158 -7.33 6.93 14.53
CA THR A 158 -8.61 6.24 14.66
C THR A 158 -8.43 4.81 15.20
N ILE A 159 -9.36 4.35 16.03
CA ILE A 159 -9.29 2.98 16.57
C ILE A 159 -9.27 1.95 15.44
N GLU A 160 -9.99 2.21 14.34
CA GLU A 160 -10.00 1.35 13.18
C GLU A 160 -8.62 1.22 12.50
N CYS A 161 -7.91 2.33 12.27
CA CYS A 161 -6.57 2.28 11.68
C CYS A 161 -5.58 1.56 12.61
N ARG A 162 -5.68 1.80 13.92
CA ARG A 162 -4.88 1.11 14.95
C ARG A 162 -5.18 -0.40 14.97
N ARG A 163 -6.45 -0.78 14.80
CA ARG A 163 -6.90 -2.17 14.70
C ARG A 163 -6.28 -2.86 13.49
N LEU A 164 -6.35 -2.22 12.33
CA LEU A 164 -5.72 -2.70 11.10
C LEU A 164 -4.19 -2.83 11.28
N ALA A 165 -3.53 -1.89 11.95
CA ALA A 165 -2.10 -2.01 12.23
C ALA A 165 -1.78 -3.24 13.08
N ALA A 166 -2.57 -3.55 14.10
CA ALA A 166 -2.42 -4.79 14.88
C ALA A 166 -2.64 -6.04 14.02
N ASP A 167 -3.68 -6.06 13.19
CA ASP A 167 -3.97 -7.16 12.27
C ASP A 167 -2.78 -7.45 11.35
N PHE A 168 -2.23 -6.42 10.69
CA PHE A 168 -1.09 -6.57 9.78
C PHE A 168 0.21 -6.94 10.49
N ILE A 169 0.43 -6.47 11.72
CA ILE A 169 1.56 -6.92 12.55
C ILE A 169 1.52 -8.44 12.73
N GLY A 170 0.35 -8.97 13.12
CA GLY A 170 0.17 -10.41 13.33
C GLY A 170 0.23 -11.20 12.03
N LEU A 171 -0.41 -10.71 10.97
CA LEU A 171 -0.49 -11.37 9.66
C LEU A 171 0.88 -11.49 8.98
N ILE A 172 1.71 -10.46 9.07
CA ILE A 172 3.03 -10.43 8.42
C ILE A 172 4.11 -11.08 9.30
N GLY A 173 3.96 -11.04 10.63
CA GLY A 173 4.91 -11.65 11.55
C GLY A 173 6.02 -10.70 12.02
N TYR A 174 5.72 -9.40 12.21
CA TYR A 174 6.71 -8.42 12.70
C TYR A 174 7.02 -8.60 14.20
N MET A 175 7.85 -9.59 14.53
CA MET A 175 8.19 -10.01 15.90
C MET A 175 8.77 -8.89 16.77
N GLU A 176 9.51 -7.95 16.19
CA GLU A 176 10.11 -6.81 16.89
C GLU A 176 9.06 -5.87 17.51
N THR A 177 7.81 -5.93 17.04
CA THR A 177 6.71 -5.09 17.52
C THR A 177 5.99 -5.66 18.76
N LYS A 178 6.29 -6.91 19.14
CA LYS A 178 5.66 -7.62 20.26
C LYS A 178 5.67 -6.84 21.59
N PRO A 179 6.75 -6.16 22.01
CA PRO A 179 6.73 -5.35 23.24
C PRO A 179 5.73 -4.19 23.18
N ILE A 180 5.48 -3.64 21.99
CA ILE A 180 4.54 -2.54 21.76
C ILE A 180 3.10 -3.05 21.90
N LEU A 181 2.79 -4.20 21.29
CA LEU A 181 1.50 -4.88 21.44
C LEU A 181 1.18 -5.16 22.92
N ILE A 182 2.10 -5.75 23.67
CA ILE A 182 1.92 -6.07 25.11
C ILE A 182 1.66 -4.80 25.93
N ARG A 183 2.45 -3.75 25.72
CA ARG A 183 2.29 -2.47 26.44
C ARG A 183 0.92 -1.85 26.17
N ILE A 184 0.44 -1.90 24.92
CA ILE A 184 -0.86 -1.32 24.56
C ILE A 184 -2.00 -2.18 25.10
N LYS A 185 -1.88 -3.52 25.04
CA LYS A 185 -2.79 -4.48 25.69
C LYS A 185 -3.00 -4.13 27.16
N ASN A 186 -1.92 -4.14 27.95
CA ASN A 186 -1.97 -3.91 29.40
C ASN A 186 -2.61 -2.54 29.74
N ARG A 187 -2.35 -1.53 28.90
CA ARG A 187 -2.93 -0.19 29.04
C ARG A 187 -4.44 -0.19 28.78
N ILE A 188 -4.90 -0.87 27.73
CA ILE A 188 -6.34 -0.97 27.41
C ILE A 188 -7.07 -1.74 28.50
N GLU A 189 -6.53 -2.88 28.94
CA GLU A 189 -7.10 -3.69 30.03
C GLU A 189 -7.21 -2.91 31.34
N SER A 190 -6.14 -2.20 31.73
CA SER A 190 -6.17 -1.29 32.90
C SER A 190 -7.22 -0.19 32.76
N SER A 191 -7.44 0.33 31.55
CA SER A 191 -8.46 1.35 31.30
C SER A 191 -9.88 0.77 31.39
N LEU A 192 -10.11 -0.44 30.88
CA LEU A 192 -11.42 -1.11 30.89
C LEU A 192 -11.85 -1.58 32.29
N ASN A 193 -10.87 -1.90 33.15
CA ASN A 193 -11.08 -2.39 34.52
C ASN A 193 -11.26 -1.25 35.55
N ASN A 194 -10.84 -0.03 35.23
CA ASN A 194 -10.99 1.13 36.11
C ASN A 194 -12.44 1.63 36.12
N LYS A 195 -13.24 1.11 37.05
CA LYS A 195 -14.65 1.48 37.30
C LYS A 195 -14.85 2.95 37.73
N ASN A 196 -13.80 3.66 38.13
CA ASN A 196 -13.86 5.03 38.67
C ASN A 196 -13.67 6.14 37.63
N ARG A 197 -13.58 5.82 36.33
CA ARG A 197 -13.62 6.85 35.28
C ARG A 197 -15.07 7.13 34.89
N ILE A 198 -15.37 8.42 34.70
CA ILE A 198 -16.62 8.98 34.14
C ILE A 198 -17.16 8.01 33.07
N PRO A 199 -18.48 7.71 33.04
CA PRO A 199 -19.06 6.75 32.11
C PRO A 199 -18.52 6.98 30.69
N ILE A 200 -17.59 6.13 30.29
CA ILE A 200 -17.09 6.07 28.92
C ILE A 200 -18.32 5.71 28.11
N VAL A 201 -18.66 6.57 27.14
CA VAL A 201 -19.73 6.30 26.16
C VAL A 201 -19.57 4.88 25.66
N THR A 202 -20.63 4.07 25.74
CA THR A 202 -20.60 2.61 25.50
C THR A 202 -19.86 2.25 24.21
N GLU A 203 -20.01 3.07 23.16
CA GLU A 203 -19.34 2.92 21.86
C GLU A 203 -17.81 2.91 21.96
N VAL A 204 -17.21 3.88 22.67
CA VAL A 204 -15.75 3.97 22.86
C VAL A 204 -15.21 2.74 23.60
N ARG A 205 -16.02 2.17 24.51
CA ARG A 205 -15.65 0.95 25.23
C ARG A 205 -15.66 -0.27 24.32
N GLU A 206 -16.64 -0.37 23.43
CA GLU A 206 -16.71 -1.45 22.44
C GLU A 206 -15.57 -1.35 21.41
N GLU A 207 -15.24 -0.15 20.93
CA GLU A 207 -14.11 0.05 20.04
C GLU A 207 -12.78 -0.35 20.70
N GLN A 208 -12.59 -0.03 21.98
CA GLN A 208 -11.41 -0.47 22.74
C GLN A 208 -11.34 -1.99 22.90
N LYS A 209 -12.47 -2.68 23.10
CA LYS A 209 -12.53 -4.15 23.13
C LYS A 209 -12.17 -4.74 21.77
N ASN A 210 -12.66 -4.16 20.67
CA ASN A 210 -12.33 -4.61 19.31
C ASN A 210 -10.84 -4.46 18.99
N LEU A 211 -10.22 -3.36 19.43
CA LEU A 211 -8.77 -3.18 19.33
C LEU A 211 -8.01 -4.21 20.18
N LEU A 212 -8.46 -4.45 21.41
CA LEU A 212 -7.86 -5.45 22.30
C LEU A 212 -7.92 -6.86 21.71
N LEU A 213 -9.04 -7.23 21.08
CA LEU A 213 -9.20 -8.50 20.38
C LEU A 213 -8.14 -8.64 19.29
N SER A 214 -7.98 -7.63 18.45
CA SER A 214 -7.02 -7.64 17.33
C SER A 214 -5.57 -7.70 17.81
N ILE A 215 -5.24 -7.02 18.92
CA ILE A 215 -3.93 -7.12 19.57
C ILE A 215 -3.67 -8.54 20.11
N ASN A 216 -4.66 -9.17 20.75
CA ASN A 216 -4.53 -10.54 21.24
C ASN A 216 -4.34 -11.53 20.09
N THR A 217 -5.12 -11.41 19.02
CA THR A 217 -4.95 -12.23 17.81
C THR A 217 -3.54 -12.08 17.24
N ALA A 218 -3.04 -10.84 17.10
CA ALA A 218 -1.69 -10.60 16.64
C ALA A 218 -0.63 -11.23 17.55
N LEU A 219 -0.77 -11.10 18.88
CA LEU A 219 0.14 -11.72 19.83
C LEU A 219 0.14 -13.25 19.76
N THR A 220 -1.01 -13.88 19.53
CA THR A 220 -1.11 -15.33 19.32
C THR A 220 -0.41 -15.76 18.05
N LEU A 221 -0.62 -15.04 16.93
CA LEU A 221 0.07 -15.34 15.67
C LEU A 221 1.60 -15.25 15.80
N LEU A 222 2.09 -14.27 16.56
CA LEU A 222 3.52 -14.08 16.88
C LEU A 222 4.07 -15.03 17.97
N GLN A 223 3.29 -16.01 18.43
CA GLN A 223 3.74 -17.08 19.34
C GLN A 223 3.93 -18.41 18.60
N THR A 224 3.22 -18.60 17.49
CA THR A 224 3.37 -19.77 16.61
C THR A 224 4.72 -19.69 15.88
N PRO A 225 5.57 -20.74 15.95
CA PRO A 225 6.85 -20.79 15.24
C PRO A 225 6.69 -20.89 13.72
#